data_AF-A0A7D9KIH3-F1
#
_entry.id   AF-A0A7D9KIH3-F1
#
_cell.length_a   1.000
_cell.length_b   1.000
_cell.length_c   1.000
_cell.angle_alpha   90.00
_cell.angle_beta   90.00
_cell.angle_gamma   90.00
#
_symmetry.space_group_name_H-M   'P 1'
#
loop_
_entity.id
_entity.type
_entity.pdbx_description
1 polymer ?
#
loop_
_entity_poly.entity_id
_entity_poly.type
_entity_poly.pdbx_seq_one_letter_code
_entity_poly.pdbx_strand_id
1 'polypeptide(L)'
;PDNSHIWKRDLRDSRIRPFGRYITTFDWSPILDIHDCDTKDKKFNDTMTVMIEKFFPLERIKVRKCDKPWMTSSIKSAIGRRQKALHESGKNSDIYKYWRNRVQSCIKVVRKIYYMRSVEKLKNSNPARWWKEVKAIGGLSSKNS
;
A
#
# COMPACT_ATOMS: atom_id res chain seq x y z
N PRO A 1 -4.02 -18.38 0.36
CA PRO A 1 -3.90 -16.93 0.11
C PRO A 1 -4.21 -16.15 1.40
N ASP A 2 -3.16 -15.77 2.09
CA ASP A 2 -3.24 -15.08 3.37
C ASP A 2 -3.71 -13.61 3.16
N ASN A 3 -5.00 -13.38 3.40
CA ASN A 3 -5.64 -12.06 3.37
C ASN A 3 -5.27 -11.32 4.66
N SER A 4 -4.09 -10.70 4.69
CA SER A 4 -3.72 -9.82 5.79
C SER A 4 -4.68 -8.62 5.83
N HIS A 5 -5.40 -8.48 6.93
CA HIS A 5 -6.16 -7.27 7.22
C HIS A 5 -5.25 -6.35 8.01
N ILE A 6 -5.29 -5.06 7.71
CA ILE A 6 -4.64 -4.03 8.54
C ILE A 6 -5.69 -3.04 8.99
N TRP A 7 -5.49 -2.50 10.18
CA TRP A 7 -6.25 -1.36 10.67
C TRP A 7 -5.52 -0.09 10.29
N LYS A 8 -6.22 0.84 9.64
CA LYS A 8 -5.64 2.13 9.30
C LYS A 8 -6.71 3.21 9.27
N ARG A 9 -6.31 4.44 9.57
CA ARG A 9 -7.13 5.64 9.39
C ARG A 9 -6.91 6.21 7.99
N ASP A 10 -7.97 6.76 7.38
CA ASP A 10 -7.90 7.37 6.06
C ASP A 10 -7.46 8.83 6.15
N LEU A 11 -6.17 9.07 5.89
CA LEU A 11 -5.53 10.39 5.98
C LEU A 11 -5.35 11.06 4.61
N ARG A 12 -6.20 10.75 3.63
CA ARG A 12 -6.17 11.48 2.34
C ARG A 12 -6.56 12.94 2.54
N ASP A 13 -6.04 13.84 1.70
CA ASP A 13 -6.36 15.28 1.76
C ASP A 13 -7.86 15.57 1.78
N SER A 14 -8.65 14.80 1.05
CA SER A 14 -10.11 14.95 1.04
C SER A 14 -10.77 14.67 2.40
N ARG A 15 -10.14 13.85 3.25
CA ARG A 15 -10.55 13.59 4.64
C ARG A 15 -9.94 14.57 5.63
N ILE A 16 -8.69 14.99 5.40
CA ILE A 16 -7.99 15.95 6.25
C ILE A 16 -8.64 17.33 6.17
N ARG A 17 -9.04 17.79 4.97
CA ARG A 17 -9.59 19.16 4.77
C ARG A 17 -10.82 19.46 5.63
N PRO A 18 -11.86 18.59 5.72
CA PRO A 18 -12.97 18.79 6.65
C PRO A 18 -12.54 18.88 8.11
N PHE A 19 -11.63 18.01 8.57
CA PHE A 19 -11.10 18.06 9.93
C PHE A 19 -10.35 19.36 10.19
N GLY A 20 -9.48 19.77 9.26
CA GLY A 20 -8.73 21.02 9.34
C GLY A 20 -9.64 22.23 9.51
N ARG A 21 -10.73 22.31 8.72
CA ARG A 21 -11.74 23.38 8.89
C ARG A 21 -12.40 23.31 10.27
N TYR A 22 -12.82 22.12 10.67
CA TYR A 22 -13.52 21.92 11.94
C TYR A 22 -12.65 22.32 13.14
N ILE A 23 -11.41 21.83 13.20
CA ILE A 23 -10.51 22.08 14.33
C ILE A 23 -10.11 23.56 14.45
N THR A 24 -10.01 24.28 13.32
CA THR A 24 -9.73 25.72 13.31
C THR A 24 -10.93 26.57 13.76
N THR A 25 -12.15 26.05 13.64
CA THR A 25 -13.38 26.73 14.07
C THR A 25 -13.89 26.25 15.42
N PHE A 26 -13.27 25.24 16.00
CA PHE A 26 -13.68 24.68 17.29
C PHE A 26 -13.39 25.66 18.42
N ASP A 27 -14.36 25.86 19.30
CA ASP A 27 -14.19 26.73 20.46
C ASP A 27 -13.37 26.03 21.55
N TRP A 28 -12.17 26.53 21.80
CA TRP A 28 -11.23 25.98 22.79
C TRP A 28 -11.36 26.63 24.17
N SER A 29 -12.14 27.72 24.30
CA SER A 29 -12.31 28.48 25.56
C SER A 29 -12.63 27.56 26.75
N PRO A 30 -13.57 26.60 26.65
CA PRO A 30 -13.91 25.73 27.78
C PRO A 30 -12.77 24.84 28.29
N ILE A 31 -11.76 24.56 27.47
CA ILE A 31 -10.59 23.77 27.85
C ILE A 31 -9.48 24.69 28.39
N LEU A 32 -9.34 25.87 27.79
CA LEU A 32 -8.34 26.86 28.20
C LEU A 32 -8.63 27.41 29.60
N ASP A 33 -9.91 27.59 29.95
CA ASP A 33 -10.38 28.13 31.22
C ASP A 33 -10.24 27.17 32.41
N ILE A 34 -9.87 25.91 32.17
CA ILE A 34 -9.63 24.93 33.25
C ILE A 34 -8.34 25.33 34.00
N HIS A 35 -8.40 25.45 35.33
CA HIS A 35 -7.22 25.79 36.14
C HIS A 35 -6.33 24.58 36.44
N ASP A 36 -6.94 23.43 36.69
CA ASP A 36 -6.23 22.20 37.01
C ASP A 36 -5.55 21.61 35.76
N CYS A 37 -4.24 21.42 35.83
CA CYS A 37 -3.44 20.95 34.69
C CYS A 37 -3.84 19.53 34.25
N ASP A 38 -4.09 18.63 35.20
CA ASP A 38 -4.42 17.23 34.92
C ASP A 38 -5.79 17.12 34.25
N THR A 39 -6.77 17.85 34.77
CA THR A 39 -8.12 17.93 34.19
C THR A 39 -8.09 18.57 32.81
N LYS A 40 -7.26 19.59 32.60
CA LYS A 40 -7.08 20.24 31.30
C LYS A 40 -6.50 19.27 30.27
N ASP A 41 -5.41 18.58 30.62
CA ASP A 41 -4.79 17.59 29.75
C ASP A 41 -5.78 16.48 29.39
N LYS A 42 -6.48 15.93 30.38
CA LYS A 42 -7.49 14.90 30.15
C LYS A 42 -8.59 15.39 29.22
N LYS A 43 -9.15 16.58 29.48
CA LYS A 43 -10.24 17.15 28.66
C LYS A 43 -9.79 17.41 27.23
N PHE A 44 -8.56 17.89 27.04
CA PHE A 44 -7.97 18.08 25.73
C PHE A 44 -7.84 16.74 24.98
N ASN A 45 -7.22 15.74 25.61
CA ASN A 45 -7.01 14.42 25.00
C ASN A 45 -8.33 13.72 24.67
N ASP A 46 -9.32 13.78 25.56
CA ASP A 46 -10.66 13.22 25.31
C ASP A 46 -11.33 13.90 24.11
N THR A 47 -11.28 15.23 24.06
CA THR A 47 -11.85 16.03 22.97
C THR A 47 -11.18 15.69 21.64
N MET A 48 -9.84 15.67 21.61
CA MET A 48 -9.07 15.29 20.43
C MET A 48 -9.36 13.86 19.98
N THR A 49 -9.47 12.92 20.90
CA THR A 49 -9.79 11.52 20.60
C THR A 49 -11.15 11.40 19.93
N VAL A 50 -12.18 12.06 20.46
CA VAL A 50 -13.52 12.08 19.86
C VAL A 50 -13.49 12.68 18.46
N MET A 51 -12.76 13.77 18.25
CA MET A 51 -12.62 14.37 16.92
C MET A 51 -11.91 13.42 15.95
N ILE A 52 -10.83 12.78 16.38
CA ILE A 52 -10.06 11.84 15.55
C ILE A 52 -10.93 10.63 15.16
N GLU A 53 -11.68 10.06 16.10
CA GLU A 53 -12.58 8.94 15.77
C GLU A 53 -13.70 9.34 14.81
N LYS A 54 -14.22 10.57 14.96
CA LYS A 54 -15.26 11.11 14.09
C LYS A 54 -14.78 11.35 12.66
N PHE A 55 -13.61 11.97 12.49
CA PHE A 55 -13.11 12.39 11.18
C PHE A 55 -12.24 11.34 10.49
N PHE A 56 -11.56 10.50 11.27
CA PHE A 56 -10.59 9.54 10.79
C PHE A 56 -10.83 8.16 11.40
N PRO A 57 -12.02 7.56 11.29
CA PRO A 57 -12.32 6.29 11.97
C PRO A 57 -11.28 5.20 11.64
N LEU A 58 -11.00 4.33 12.62
CA LEU A 58 -10.08 3.23 12.43
C LEU A 58 -10.77 2.14 11.61
N GLU A 59 -10.43 2.03 10.34
CA GLU A 59 -11.08 1.11 9.42
C GLU A 59 -10.23 -0.15 9.21
N ARG A 60 -10.91 -1.31 9.20
CA ARG A 60 -10.30 -2.58 8.82
C ARG A 60 -10.29 -2.70 7.30
N ILE A 61 -9.11 -2.65 6.72
CA ILE A 61 -8.96 -2.71 5.27
C ILE A 61 -8.35 -4.03 4.86
N LYS A 62 -8.98 -4.67 3.88
CA LYS A 62 -8.44 -5.86 3.23
C LYS A 62 -7.23 -5.48 2.40
N VAL A 63 -6.04 -5.88 2.84
CA VAL A 63 -4.83 -5.76 2.02
C VAL A 63 -4.82 -6.95 1.07
N ARG A 64 -5.14 -6.69 -0.20
CA ARG A 64 -4.89 -7.68 -1.23
C ARG A 64 -3.39 -7.74 -1.45
N LYS A 65 -2.77 -8.91 -1.31
CA LYS A 65 -1.49 -9.24 -1.97
C LYS A 65 -1.75 -9.27 -3.48
N CYS A 66 -2.05 -8.12 -4.08
CA CYS A 66 -2.28 -7.96 -5.51
C CYS A 66 -0.97 -7.94 -6.30
N ASP A 67 0.14 -7.77 -5.60
CA ASP A 67 1.45 -7.85 -6.18
C ASP A 67 1.81 -9.29 -6.48
N LYS A 68 2.27 -9.53 -7.71
CA LYS A 68 2.80 -10.82 -8.11
C LYS A 68 3.97 -11.19 -7.17
N PRO A 69 4.21 -12.49 -6.89
CA PRO A 69 5.22 -12.91 -5.92
C PRO A 69 6.65 -12.47 -6.27
N TRP A 70 6.90 -12.07 -7.52
CA TRP A 70 8.16 -11.50 -8.01
C TRP A 70 8.24 -9.97 -7.89
N MET A 71 7.25 -9.30 -7.30
CA MET A 71 7.21 -7.83 -7.21
C MET A 71 7.94 -7.34 -5.96
N THR A 72 9.17 -6.85 -6.12
CA THR A 72 10.00 -6.35 -5.02
C THR A 72 9.83 -4.84 -4.80
N SER A 73 10.24 -4.35 -3.62
CA SER A 73 10.29 -2.90 -3.32
C SER A 73 11.13 -2.12 -4.35
N SER A 74 12.24 -2.72 -4.80
CA SER A 74 13.10 -2.13 -5.85
C SER A 74 12.40 -1.95 -7.19
N ILE A 75 11.55 -2.91 -7.61
CA ILE A 75 10.75 -2.78 -8.84
C ILE A 75 9.69 -1.68 -8.67
N LYS A 76 9.03 -1.62 -7.51
CA LYS A 76 8.04 -0.56 -7.22
C LYS A 76 8.66 0.82 -7.26
N SER A 77 9.84 0.99 -6.66
CA SER A 77 10.59 2.25 -6.71
C SER A 77 10.95 2.65 -8.15
N ALA A 78 11.43 1.70 -8.97
CA ALA A 78 11.72 1.95 -10.38
C ALA A 78 10.47 2.32 -11.19
N ILE A 79 9.32 1.71 -10.91
CA ILE A 79 8.03 2.07 -11.53
C ILE A 79 7.62 3.50 -11.13
N GLY A 80 7.77 3.86 -9.87
CA GLY A 80 7.50 5.21 -9.38
C GLY A 80 8.37 6.26 -10.09
N ARG A 81 9.67 6.00 -10.23
CA ARG A 81 10.58 6.89 -10.98
C ARG A 81 10.21 7.01 -12.46
N ARG A 82 9.79 5.91 -13.09
CA ARG A 82 9.27 5.93 -14.46
C ARG A 82 8.00 6.79 -14.58
N GLN A 83 7.06 6.64 -13.64
CA GLN A 83 5.81 7.43 -13.63
C GLN A 83 6.09 8.91 -13.41
N LYS A 84 7.00 9.23 -12.49
CA LYS A 84 7.47 10.60 -12.26
C LYS A 84 8.09 11.20 -13.52
N ALA A 85 9.04 10.48 -14.15
CA ALA A 85 9.67 10.92 -15.39
C ALA A 85 8.67 11.09 -16.56
N LEU A 86 7.64 10.24 -16.62
CA LEU A 86 6.57 10.38 -17.62
C LEU A 86 5.76 11.67 -17.40
N HIS A 87 5.43 11.97 -16.14
CA HIS A 87 4.66 13.15 -15.77
C HIS A 87 5.46 14.44 -15.99
N GLU A 88 6.75 14.45 -15.62
CA GLU A 88 7.60 15.65 -15.67
C GLU A 88 8.22 15.92 -17.04
N SER A 89 8.61 14.88 -17.77
CA SER A 89 9.41 15.01 -19.00
C SER A 89 8.75 14.41 -20.25
N GLY A 90 7.59 13.78 -20.11
CA GLY A 90 6.87 13.16 -21.22
C GLY A 90 7.50 11.88 -21.77
N LYS A 91 6.81 11.24 -22.73
CA LYS A 91 7.18 9.91 -23.28
C LYS A 91 8.47 9.92 -24.11
N ASN A 92 8.84 11.06 -24.69
CA ASN A 92 9.97 11.16 -25.60
C ASN A 92 11.29 11.50 -24.90
N SER A 93 11.24 11.85 -23.60
CA SER A 93 12.43 12.13 -22.79
C SER A 93 13.29 10.88 -22.59
N ASP A 94 14.61 11.06 -22.65
CA ASP A 94 15.57 9.99 -22.41
C ASP A 94 15.56 9.50 -20.96
N ILE A 95 15.19 10.36 -20.02
CA ILE A 95 14.99 9.98 -18.61
C ILE A 95 13.83 8.99 -18.50
N TYR A 96 12.72 9.24 -19.20
CA TYR A 96 11.60 8.30 -19.23
C TYR A 96 12.00 6.97 -19.90
N LYS A 97 12.68 7.03 -21.06
CA LYS A 97 13.14 5.83 -21.78
C LYS A 97 14.08 4.99 -20.92
N TYR A 98 15.02 5.63 -20.20
CA TYR A 98 15.92 4.98 -19.26
C TYR A 98 15.14 4.21 -18.19
N TRP A 99 14.23 4.87 -17.47
CA TRP A 99 13.44 4.22 -16.42
C TRP A 99 12.50 3.15 -16.96
N ARG A 100 11.93 3.33 -18.16
CA ARG A 100 11.13 2.31 -18.85
C ARG A 100 11.95 1.05 -19.10
N ASN A 101 13.14 1.19 -19.69
CA ASN A 101 14.03 0.07 -20.00
C ASN A 101 14.53 -0.62 -18.73
N ARG A 102 14.87 0.17 -17.69
CA ARG A 102 15.27 -0.34 -16.38
C ARG A 102 14.17 -1.18 -15.75
N VAL A 103 12.93 -0.68 -15.73
CA VAL A 103 11.77 -1.42 -15.21
C VAL A 103 11.56 -2.73 -15.98
N GLN A 104 11.61 -2.70 -17.31
CA GLN A 104 11.48 -3.91 -18.13
C GLN A 104 12.57 -4.93 -17.83
N SER A 105 13.82 -4.50 -17.72
CA SER A 105 14.96 -5.35 -17.39
C SER A 105 14.79 -5.99 -16.00
N CYS A 106 14.47 -5.18 -14.98
CA CYS A 106 14.22 -5.69 -13.63
C CYS A 106 13.08 -6.72 -13.60
N ILE A 107 11.96 -6.48 -14.29
CA ILE A 107 10.85 -7.43 -14.36
C ILE A 107 11.29 -8.74 -15.02
N LYS A 108 12.07 -8.69 -16.12
CA LYS A 108 12.60 -9.89 -16.77
C LYS A 108 13.47 -10.71 -15.82
N VAL A 109 14.41 -10.05 -15.13
CA VAL A 109 15.33 -10.70 -14.19
C VAL A 109 14.57 -11.34 -13.03
N VAL A 110 13.66 -10.61 -12.38
CA VAL A 110 12.98 -11.17 -11.20
C VAL A 110 11.98 -12.26 -11.58
N ARG A 111 11.33 -12.18 -12.75
CA ARG A 111 10.54 -13.32 -13.27
C ARG A 111 11.41 -14.56 -13.49
N LYS A 112 12.59 -14.41 -14.11
CA LYS A 112 13.52 -15.53 -14.33
C LYS A 112 13.94 -16.15 -13.00
N ILE A 113 14.39 -15.35 -12.04
CA ILE A 113 14.80 -15.82 -10.71
C ILE A 113 13.63 -16.53 -9.99
N TYR A 114 12.43 -15.95 -10.05
CA TYR A 114 11.24 -16.54 -9.44
C TYR A 114 10.94 -17.92 -10.02
N TYR A 115 10.92 -18.06 -11.35
CA TYR A 115 10.66 -19.34 -12.00
C TYR A 115 11.78 -20.36 -11.76
N MET A 116 13.04 -19.96 -11.83
CA MET A 116 14.17 -20.85 -11.51
C MET A 116 14.07 -21.39 -10.09
N ARG A 117 13.84 -20.52 -9.10
CA ARG A 117 13.68 -20.92 -7.69
C ARG A 117 12.43 -21.76 -7.46
N SER A 118 11.35 -21.47 -8.17
CA SER A 118 10.11 -22.26 -8.09
C SER A 118 10.34 -23.67 -8.62
N VAL A 119 11.01 -23.80 -9.77
CA VAL A 119 11.38 -25.10 -10.36
C VAL A 119 12.33 -25.87 -9.44
N GLU A 120 13.35 -25.22 -8.89
CA GLU A 120 14.31 -25.82 -7.97
C GLU A 120 13.66 -26.34 -6.68
N LYS A 121 12.77 -25.54 -6.07
CA LYS A 121 12.00 -25.99 -4.90
C LYS A 121 11.05 -27.15 -5.20
N LEU A 122 10.53 -27.22 -6.44
CA LEU A 122 9.55 -28.21 -6.85
C LEU A 122 10.18 -29.52 -7.36
N LYS A 123 11.46 -29.54 -7.75
CA LYS A 123 12.21 -30.77 -8.09
C LYS A 123 12.21 -31.79 -6.94
N ASN A 124 12.05 -31.33 -5.71
CA ASN A 124 11.95 -32.17 -4.51
C ASN A 124 10.49 -32.47 -4.09
N SER A 125 9.50 -32.21 -4.95
CA SER A 125 8.08 -32.33 -4.61
C SER A 125 7.29 -33.16 -5.64
N ASN A 126 6.19 -33.76 -5.18
CA ASN A 126 5.31 -34.64 -5.98
C ASN A 126 4.93 -34.03 -7.36
N PRO A 127 5.10 -34.77 -8.48
CA PRO A 127 4.78 -34.34 -9.85
C PRO A 127 3.36 -33.75 -10.05
N ALA A 128 2.37 -34.21 -9.29
CA ALA A 128 1.01 -33.67 -9.36
C ALA A 128 0.91 -32.21 -8.89
N ARG A 129 1.73 -31.83 -7.89
CA ARG A 129 1.83 -30.45 -7.40
C ARG A 129 2.51 -29.55 -8.42
N TRP A 130 3.50 -30.07 -9.15
CA TRP A 130 4.17 -29.35 -10.24
C TRP A 130 3.18 -28.94 -11.34
N TRP A 131 2.38 -29.88 -11.83
CA TRP A 131 1.37 -29.59 -12.86
C TRP A 131 0.35 -28.54 -12.42
N LYS A 132 -0.05 -28.55 -11.13
CA LYS A 132 -0.96 -27.55 -10.56
C LYS A 132 -0.35 -26.15 -10.50
N GLU A 133 0.90 -26.05 -10.05
CA GLU A 133 1.64 -24.77 -9.99
C GLU A 133 1.93 -24.21 -11.39
N VAL A 134 2.30 -25.05 -12.36
CA VAL A 134 2.50 -24.63 -13.76
C VAL A 134 1.20 -24.09 -14.37
N LYS A 135 0.07 -24.76 -14.15
CA LYS A 135 -1.25 -24.25 -14.61
C LYS A 135 -1.59 -22.91 -13.95
N ALA A 136 -1.33 -22.75 -12.65
CA ALA A 136 -1.55 -21.49 -11.95
C ALA A 136 -0.66 -20.35 -12.48
N ILE A 137 0.61 -20.64 -12.76
CA ILE A 137 1.57 -19.70 -13.34
C ILE A 137 1.16 -19.25 -14.74
N GLY A 138 0.72 -20.19 -15.58
CA GLY A 138 0.27 -19.92 -16.95
C GLY A 138 -1.11 -19.28 -17.06
N GLY A 139 -1.82 -19.08 -15.95
CA GLY A 139 -3.21 -18.63 -15.97
C GLY A 139 -4.21 -19.67 -16.48
N LEU A 140 -3.79 -20.94 -16.59
CA LEU A 140 -4.57 -22.10 -17.01
C LEU A 140 -5.27 -22.80 -15.84
N SER A 141 -5.14 -22.27 -14.62
CA SER A 141 -5.90 -22.75 -13.46
C SER A 141 -7.37 -22.38 -13.65
N SER A 142 -8.21 -23.39 -13.92
CA SER A 142 -9.66 -23.24 -13.93
C SER A 142 -10.10 -22.55 -12.64
N LYS A 143 -10.84 -21.45 -12.78
CA LYS A 143 -11.69 -20.97 -11.69
C LYS A 143 -12.83 -21.97 -11.62
N ASN A 144 -12.81 -22.87 -10.64
CA ASN A 144 -14.04 -23.55 -10.30
C ASN A 144 -14.99 -22.46 -9.77
N SER A 145 -16.02 -22.19 -10.57
CA SER A 145 -17.18 -21.38 -10.21
C SER A 145 -17.88 -21.92 -8.97
#